data_AF-A0A2K1JP32-F1
#
_entry.id   AF-A0A2K1JP32-F1
#
_cell.length_a   1.000
_cell.length_b   1.000
_cell.length_c   1.000
_cell.angle_alpha   90.00
_cell.angle_beta   90.00
_cell.angle_gamma   90.00
#
_symmetry.space_group_name_H-M   'P 1'
#
loop_
_entity.id
_entity.type
_entity.pdbx_description
1 polymer ?
#
loop_
_entity_poly.entity_id
_entity_poly.type
_entity_poly.pdbx_seq_one_letter_code
_entity_poly.pdbx_strand_id
1 'polypeptide(L)' 'MAFLDHILVCFEVIAEILRNQGRKFFEVFEALCTKALINHCSTFKNHLETNGLAKRVALFVKYNLRKYRLFHGNHYD' A
#
# COMPACT_ATOMS: atom_id res chain seq x y z
N MET A 1 13.59 0.43 -2.17
CA MET A 1 13.96 -0.22 -0.90
C MET A 1 13.30 0.47 0.30
N ALA A 2 13.35 1.81 0.45
CA ALA A 2 12.84 2.53 1.63
C ALA A 2 11.36 2.31 2.07
N PHE A 3 10.45 1.93 1.16
CA PHE A 3 9.03 1.81 1.50
C PHE A 3 8.72 0.62 2.40
N LEU A 4 9.26 -0.57 2.10
CA LEU A 4 9.01 -1.77 2.90
C LEU A 4 9.70 -1.67 4.26
N ASP A 5 10.92 -1.13 4.30
CA ASP A 5 11.64 -0.86 5.54
C ASP A 5 10.84 0.09 6.45
N HIS A 6 10.23 1.13 5.88
CA HIS A 6 9.40 2.06 6.63
C HIS A 6 8.12 1.39 7.17
N ILE A 7 7.45 0.56 6.37
CA ILE A 7 6.27 -0.19 6.85
C ILE A 7 6.67 -1.13 7.98
N LEU A 8 7.78 -1.86 7.86
CA LEU A 8 8.24 -2.76 8.92
C LEU A 8 8.54 -2.01 10.22
N VAL A 9 9.12 -0.81 10.15
CA VAL A 9 9.34 0.03 11.33
C VAL A 9 8.02 0.49 11.95
N CYS A 10 7.01 0.84 11.14
CA CYS A 10 5.74 1.34 11.67
C CYS A 10 4.83 0.25 12.25
N PHE A 11 4.87 -0.96 11.68
CA PHE A 11 3.93 -2.03 12.02
C PHE A 11 4.57 -3.19 12.78
N GLU A 12 5.90 -3.17 12.97
CA GLU A 12 6.76 -4.13 13.66
C GLU A 12 6.72 -5.57 13.11
N VAL A 13 5.53 -6.16 12.99
CA VAL A 13 5.31 -7.53 12.53
C VAL A 13 4.22 -7.56 11.46
N ILE A 14 4.59 -8.05 10.28
CA ILE A 14 3.67 -8.29 9.17
C ILE A 14 3.71 -9.79 8.87
N ALA A 15 2.59 -10.47 9.12
CA ALA A 15 2.50 -11.92 8.88
C ALA A 15 2.32 -12.24 7.39
N GLU A 16 1.52 -11.47 6.66
CA GLU A 16 1.22 -11.72 5.25
C GLU A 16 0.94 -10.44 4.47
N ILE A 17 1.37 -10.39 3.20
CA ILE A 17 1.05 -9.34 2.25
C ILE A 17 0.29 -9.92 1.06
N LEU A 18 -0.92 -9.42 0.83
CA LEU A 18 -1.72 -9.71 -0.35
C LEU A 18 -1.53 -8.63 -1.41
N ARG A 19 -1.21 -9.05 -2.65
CA ARG A 19 -0.95 -8.13 -3.76
C ARG A 19 -1.79 -8.43 -4.99
N ASN A 20 -2.13 -7.39 -5.75
CA ASN A 20 -2.67 -7.56 -7.10
C ASN A 20 -1.59 -8.03 -8.09
N GLN A 21 -2.01 -8.49 -9.28
CA GLN A 21 -1.10 -8.98 -10.33
C GLN A 21 -0.33 -7.87 -11.09
N GLY A 22 -0.21 -6.67 -10.49
CA GLY A 22 0.51 -5.56 -11.11
C GLY A 22 1.99 -5.90 -11.26
N ARG A 23 2.51 -5.90 -12.51
CA ARG A 23 3.91 -6.24 -12.81
C ARG A 23 4.92 -5.21 -12.33
N LYS A 24 4.50 -3.97 -12.06
CA LYS A 24 5.41 -2.81 -11.92
C LYS A 24 6.46 -2.93 -10.81
N PHE A 25 6.32 -3.89 -9.89
CA PHE A 25 7.28 -4.11 -8.81
C PHE A 25 7.35 -5.57 -8.37
N PHE A 26 7.03 -6.52 -9.26
CA PHE A 26 6.82 -7.92 -8.86
C PHE A 26 8.08 -8.55 -8.25
N GLU A 27 9.16 -8.64 -9.01
CA GLU A 27 10.40 -9.31 -8.60
C GLU A 27 11.10 -8.63 -7.42
N VAL A 28 11.26 -7.30 -7.46
CA VAL A 28 11.96 -6.57 -6.39
C VAL A 28 11.19 -6.65 -5.06
N PHE A 29 9.86 -6.67 -5.11
CA PHE A 29 9.04 -6.76 -3.91
C PHE A 29 9.02 -8.17 -3.33
N GLU A 30 8.93 -9.18 -4.18
CA GLU A 30 9.01 -10.58 -3.79
C GLU A 30 10.35 -10.89 -3.10
N ALA A 31 11.48 -10.44 -3.68
CA ALA A 31 12.79 -10.59 -3.06
C ALA A 31 12.88 -9.95 -1.67
N LEU A 32 12.19 -8.81 -1.47
CA LEU A 32 12.14 -8.14 -0.17
C LEU A 32 11.28 -8.89 0.85
N CYS A 33 10.10 -9.38 0.45
CA CYS A 33 9.26 -10.20 1.31
C CYS A 33 9.99 -11.47 1.74
N THR A 34 10.67 -12.15 0.81
CA THR A 34 11.50 -13.31 1.11
C THR A 34 12.63 -12.97 2.09
N LYS A 35 13.34 -11.86 1.87
CA LYS A 35 14.41 -11.41 2.78
C LYS A 35 13.90 -11.09 4.19
N ALA A 36 12.69 -10.55 4.29
CA ALA A 36 12.06 -10.20 5.56
C ALA A 36 11.25 -11.34 6.20
N LEU A 37 11.26 -12.54 5.60
CA LEU A 37 10.47 -13.71 6.06
C LEU A 37 8.96 -13.43 6.15
N ILE A 38 8.45 -12.57 5.26
CA ILE A 38 7.03 -12.23 5.18
C ILE A 38 6.38 -13.12 4.12
N ASN A 39 5.24 -13.74 4.47
CA ASN A 39 4.45 -14.46 3.48
C ASN A 39 3.84 -13.48 2.47
N HIS A 40 3.88 -13.81 1.18
CA HIS A 40 3.28 -12.99 0.13
C HIS A 40 2.42 -13.83 -0.81
N CYS A 41 1.24 -13.32 -1.13
CA CYS A 41 0.28 -13.97 -2.03
C CYS A 41 -0.17 -13.01 -3.13
N SER A 42 -0.40 -13.55 -4.33
CA SER A 42 -1.02 -12.79 -5.42
C SER A 42 -2.51 -13.11 -5.51
N THR A 43 -3.36 -12.08 -5.62
CA THR A 43 -4.80 -12.26 -5.85
C THR A 43 -5.05 -12.99 -7.17
N PHE A 44 -6.09 -13.83 -7.20
CA PHE A 44 -6.53 -14.52 -8.42
C PHE A 44 -6.93 -13.53 -9.52
N LYS A 45 -6.65 -13.88 -10.79
CA LYS A 45 -6.65 -12.97 -11.96
C LYS A 45 -7.98 -12.25 -12.23
N ASN A 46 -9.10 -12.75 -11.67
CA ASN A 46 -10.44 -12.21 -11.91
C ASN A 46 -11.17 -11.77 -10.64
N HIS A 47 -10.51 -11.74 -9.47
CA HIS A 47 -11.17 -11.38 -8.22
C HIS A 47 -10.89 -9.91 -7.83
N LEU A 48 -11.48 -8.97 -8.58
CA LEU A 48 -11.33 -7.51 -8.41
C LEU A 48 -11.70 -6.97 -7.01
N GLU A 49 -12.45 -7.75 -6.24
CA GLU A 49 -12.94 -7.42 -4.88
C GLU A 49 -11.96 -7.74 -3.75
N THR A 50 -10.94 -8.59 -3.95
CA THR A 50 -10.00 -8.96 -2.86
C THR A 50 -9.25 -7.74 -2.29
N ASN A 51 -9.17 -6.64 -3.05
CA ASN A 51 -8.58 -5.37 -2.61
C ASN A 51 -9.60 -4.26 -2.30
N GLY A 52 -10.87 -4.59 -2.00
CA GLY A 52 -11.91 -3.61 -1.69
C GLY A 52 -11.54 -2.65 -0.56
N LEU A 53 -10.96 -3.18 0.53
CA LEU A 53 -10.49 -2.36 1.66
C LEU A 53 -9.33 -1.44 1.25
N ALA A 54 -8.32 -1.98 0.56
CA ALA A 54 -7.17 -1.19 0.10
C ALA A 54 -7.61 -0.04 -0.84
N LYS A 55 -8.59 -0.29 -1.72
CA LYS A 55 -9.18 0.76 -2.57
C LYS A 55 -9.89 1.82 -1.74
N ARG A 56 -10.70 1.43 -0.75
CA ARG A 56 -11.40 2.36 0.15
C ARG A 56 -10.42 3.23 0.94
N VAL A 57 -9.37 2.64 1.50
CA VAL A 57 -8.31 3.37 2.22
C VAL A 57 -7.61 4.34 1.27
N ALA A 58 -7.24 3.93 0.06
CA ALA A 58 -6.61 4.81 -0.91
C ALA A 58 -7.50 6.01 -1.30
N LEU A 59 -8.80 5.78 -1.49
CA LEU A 59 -9.77 6.85 -1.75
C LEU A 59 -9.92 7.78 -0.54
N PHE A 60 -10.00 7.22 0.68
CA PHE A 60 -10.08 7.98 1.92
C PHE A 60 -8.86 8.88 2.13
N VAL A 61 -7.64 8.34 1.95
CA VAL A 61 -6.40 9.11 2.06
C VAL A 61 -6.37 10.23 1.00
N LYS A 62 -6.71 9.94 -0.25
CA LYS A 62 -6.78 10.96 -1.32
C LYS A 62 -7.79 12.06 -1.01
N TYR A 63 -8.97 11.70 -0.51
CA TYR A 63 -10.00 12.64 -0.14
C TYR A 63 -9.52 13.57 0.98
N ASN A 64 -8.94 13.02 2.04
CA ASN A 64 -8.42 13.81 3.16
C ASN A 64 -7.26 14.71 2.72
N LEU A 65 -6.32 14.21 1.92
CA LEU A 65 -5.22 15.03 1.39
C LEU A 65 -5.75 16.20 0.55
N ARG A 66 -6.77 15.96 -0.30
CA ARG A 66 -7.43 17.03 -1.05
C ARG A 66 -8.10 18.04 -0.13
N LYS A 67 -8.80 17.56 0.91
CA LYS A 67 -9.42 18.41 1.93
C LYS A 67 -8.37 19.27 2.64
N TYR A 68 -7.29 18.68 3.14
CA TYR A 68 -6.18 19.41 3.78
C TYR A 68 -5.58 20.47 2.86
N ARG A 69 -5.38 20.16 1.57
CA ARG A 69 -4.90 21.14 0.59
C ARG A 69 -5.85 22.33 0.41
N LEU A 70 -7.17 22.09 0.42
CA LEU A 70 -8.18 23.15 0.35
C LEU A 70 -8.23 23.99 1.64
N PHE A 71 -8.01 23.37 2.81
CA PHE A 71 -8.01 24.08 4.09
C PHE A 71 -6.74 24.91 4.33
N HIS A 72 -5.57 24.45 3.88
CA HIS A 72 -4.30 25.19 4.06
C HIS A 72 -3.91 26.07 2.86
N GLY A 73 -4.51 25.87 1.68
CA GLY A 73 -4.30 26.73 0.51
C GLY A 73 -4.93 28.11 0.65
N ASN A 74 -5.96 28.25 1.48
CA ASN A 74 -6.69 29.51 1.70
C ASN A 74 -6.13 30.34 2.87
N HIS A 75 -5.00 29.95 3.47
CA HIS A 75 -4.42 30.63 4.63
C HIS A 75 -3.30 31.63 4.25
N TYR A 76 -3.08 31.83 2.94
CA TYR A 76 -2.03 32.67 2.36
C TYR A 76 -2.57 33.74 1.39
N ASP A 77 -3.85 34.11 1.49
CA ASP A 77 -4.39 35.34 0.88
C ASP A 77 -4.59 36.43 1.94
#